data_AF-E4NJ88-F1
#
_entry.id   AF-E4NJ88-F1
#
_cell.length_a   1.000
_cell.length_b   1.000
_cell.length_c   1.000
_cell.angle_alpha   90.00
_cell.angle_beta   90.00
_cell.angle_gamma   90.00
#
_symmetry.space_group_name_H-M   'P 1'
#
loop_
_entity.id
_entity.type
_entity.pdbx_description
1 polymer ?
#
loop_
_entity_poly.entity_id
_entity_poly.type
_entity_poly.pdbx_seq_one_letter_code
_entity_poly.pdbx_strand_id
1 'polypeptide(L)'
;MAPTMTLMTLTATAPAPPVASARRLFTAVDLPLWLVTMPTTSRTGARGEQTFAVRALTYTDALDAATTTAYDHPALRHRRGAHIDPASAYATLHH
;
A
#
# COMPACT_ATOMS: atom_id res chain seq x y z
N MET A 1 53.11 -15.43 37.19
CA MET A 1 52.06 -14.40 37.08
C MET A 1 51.74 -14.25 35.60
N ALA A 2 50.56 -14.69 35.16
CA ALA A 2 50.11 -14.62 33.77
C ALA A 2 48.91 -13.67 33.70
N PRO A 3 48.83 -12.73 32.73
CA PRO A 3 47.69 -11.83 32.63
C PRO A 3 46.50 -12.52 31.94
N THR A 4 45.35 -12.46 32.60
CA THR A 4 44.03 -12.83 32.09
C THR A 4 43.66 -11.92 30.92
N MET A 5 43.52 -12.49 29.71
CA MET A 5 42.93 -11.79 28.57
C MET A 5 41.40 -11.85 28.67
N THR A 6 40.78 -10.70 28.95
CA THR A 6 39.33 -10.52 28.88
C THR A 6 38.89 -10.50 27.41
N LEU A 7 38.18 -11.54 26.99
CA LEU A 7 37.55 -11.61 25.66
C LEU A 7 36.32 -10.67 25.67
N MET A 8 36.37 -9.56 24.94
CA MET A 8 35.19 -8.73 24.66
C MET A 8 34.44 -9.33 23.47
N THR A 9 33.38 -10.09 23.73
CA THR A 9 32.47 -10.60 22.71
C THR A 9 31.55 -9.48 22.24
N LEU A 10 31.83 -8.90 21.07
CA LEU A 10 30.92 -7.96 20.39
C LEU A 10 29.80 -8.76 19.71
N THR A 11 28.65 -8.84 20.38
CA THR A 11 27.41 -9.32 19.75
C THR A 11 26.93 -8.27 18.76
N ALA A 12 27.28 -8.44 17.48
CA ALA A 12 26.67 -7.67 16.40
C ALA A 12 25.24 -8.19 16.17
N THR A 13 24.26 -7.56 16.82
CA THR A 13 22.86 -7.70 16.42
C THR A 13 22.70 -7.07 15.04
N ALA A 14 22.74 -7.90 13.99
CA ALA A 14 22.36 -7.47 12.66
C ALA A 14 20.87 -7.02 12.73
N PRO A 15 20.53 -5.76 12.43
CA PRO A 15 19.14 -5.39 12.27
C PRO A 15 18.56 -6.24 11.14
N ALA A 16 17.42 -6.88 11.40
CA ALA A 16 16.67 -7.59 10.37
C ALA A 16 16.58 -6.70 9.12
N PRO A 17 16.81 -7.23 7.91
CA PRO A 17 16.77 -6.40 6.71
C PRO A 17 15.40 -5.73 6.68
N PRO A 18 15.32 -4.39 6.54
CA PRO A 18 14.03 -3.77 6.37
C PRO A 18 13.45 -4.38 5.10
N VAL A 19 12.25 -4.95 5.22
CA VAL A 19 11.44 -5.50 4.11
C VAL A 19 11.30 -4.48 2.96
N ALA A 20 11.61 -3.20 3.23
CA ALA A 20 11.79 -2.13 2.25
C ALA A 20 12.90 -2.35 1.20
N SER A 21 13.93 -3.17 1.46
CA SER A 21 15.10 -3.31 0.57
C SER A 21 14.85 -4.14 -0.70
N ALA A 22 13.68 -4.78 -0.82
CA ALA A 22 13.25 -5.47 -2.03
C ALA A 22 12.36 -4.61 -2.94
N ARG A 23 12.03 -3.36 -2.54
CA ARG A 23 11.43 -2.35 -3.44
C ARG A 23 12.46 -1.78 -4.43
N ARG A 24 13.44 -2.59 -4.85
CA ARG A 24 14.48 -2.18 -5.78
C ARG A 24 13.87 -2.05 -7.17
N LEU A 25 13.72 -0.79 -7.59
CA LEU A 25 13.88 -0.34 -8.98
C LEU A 25 12.83 -0.78 -10.01
N PHE A 26 11.59 -1.08 -9.63
CA PHE A 26 10.52 -1.08 -10.63
C PHE A 26 10.10 0.37 -10.89
N THR A 27 10.22 0.83 -12.14
CA THR A 27 9.51 2.04 -12.53
C THR A 27 8.02 1.74 -12.48
N ALA A 28 7.17 2.75 -12.22
CA ALA A 28 5.73 2.52 -12.15
C ALA A 28 5.19 1.80 -13.39
N VAL A 29 5.84 1.94 -14.55
CA VAL A 29 5.45 1.32 -15.83
C VAL A 29 5.62 -0.21 -15.85
N ASP A 30 6.54 -0.75 -15.05
CA ASP A 30 6.88 -2.19 -15.03
C ASP A 30 5.99 -3.00 -14.08
N LEU A 31 5.15 -2.33 -13.29
CA LEU A 31 4.26 -2.97 -12.33
C LEU A 31 2.92 -3.36 -12.99
N PRO A 32 2.32 -4.51 -12.59
CA PRO A 32 1.03 -4.91 -13.12
C PRO A 32 -0.04 -3.85 -12.83
N LEU A 33 -0.97 -3.69 -13.76
CA LEU A 33 -2.11 -2.79 -13.60
C LEU A 33 -3.22 -3.50 -12.82
N TRP A 34 -3.72 -2.84 -11.79
CA TRP A 34 -4.86 -3.28 -11.00
C TRP A 34 -6.00 -2.28 -11.14
N LEU A 35 -7.21 -2.80 -11.34
CA LEU A 35 -8.44 -2.04 -11.17
C LEU A 35 -8.97 -2.30 -9.77
N VAL A 36 -8.96 -1.27 -8.93
CA VAL A 36 -9.47 -1.33 -7.56
C VAL A 36 -10.81 -0.64 -7.50
N THR A 37 -11.85 -1.39 -7.14
CA THR A 37 -13.21 -0.86 -7.00
C THR A 37 -13.56 -0.72 -5.53
N MET A 38 -13.96 0.50 -5.15
CA MET A 38 -14.32 0.86 -3.79
C MET A 38 -15.78 1.28 -3.73
N PRO A 39 -16.61 0.61 -2.91
CA PRO A 39 -17.96 1.06 -2.66
C PRO A 39 -17.99 2.46 -2.06
N THR A 40 -18.98 3.23 -2.46
CA THR A 40 -19.26 4.57 -1.95
C THR A 40 -20.68 4.66 -1.43
N THR A 41 -20.89 5.45 -0.39
CA THR A 41 -22.21 5.77 0.15
C THR A 41 -22.37 7.27 0.25
N SER A 42 -23.36 7.83 -0.42
CA SER A 42 -23.70 9.26 -0.33
C SER A 42 -24.39 9.60 1.00
N ARG A 43 -24.47 10.90 1.33
CA ARG A 43 -25.17 11.37 2.53
C ARG A 43 -26.67 10.98 2.56
N THR A 44 -27.28 10.80 1.39
CA THR A 44 -28.69 10.36 1.26
C THR A 44 -28.84 8.83 1.31
N GLY A 45 -27.74 8.09 1.51
CA GLY A 45 -27.73 6.63 1.58
C GLY A 45 -27.67 5.92 0.22
N ALA A 46 -27.62 6.67 -0.90
CA ALA A 46 -27.43 6.05 -2.21
C ALA A 46 -26.04 5.40 -2.29
N ARG A 47 -26.01 4.16 -2.77
CA ARG A 47 -24.78 3.38 -2.99
C ARG A 47 -24.24 3.64 -4.39
N GLY A 48 -22.92 3.64 -4.51
CA GLY A 48 -22.20 3.71 -5.77
C GLY A 48 -20.84 3.04 -5.64
N GLU A 49 -20.02 3.16 -6.68
CA GLU A 49 -18.67 2.59 -6.71
C GLU A 49 -17.71 3.59 -7.35
N GLN A 50 -16.46 3.56 -6.91
CA GLN A 50 -15.37 4.31 -7.52
C GLN A 50 -14.23 3.36 -7.85
N THR A 51 -13.82 3.35 -9.12
CA THR A 51 -12.73 2.51 -9.60
C THR A 51 -11.46 3.32 -9.81
N PHE A 52 -10.34 2.79 -9.33
CA PHE A 52 -9.01 3.36 -9.46
C PHE A 52 -8.11 2.42 -10.24
N ALA A 53 -7.38 2.97 -11.21
CA ALA A 53 -6.34 2.24 -11.93
C ALA A 53 -5.00 2.52 -11.24
N VAL A 54 -4.44 1.50 -10.58
CA VAL A 54 -3.18 1.60 -9.83
C VAL A 54 -2.20 0.54 -10.28
N ARG A 55 -0.91 0.86 -10.26
CA ARG A 55 0.15 -0.10 -10.60
C ARG A 55 0.84 -0.54 -9.32
N ALA A 56 0.83 -1.84 -9.05
CA ALA A 56 1.27 -2.41 -7.79
C ALA A 56 1.74 -3.85 -7.97
N LEU A 57 2.70 -4.28 -7.15
CA LEU A 57 3.24 -5.65 -7.23
C LEU A 57 2.28 -6.69 -6.66
N THR A 58 1.53 -6.32 -5.62
CA THR A 58 0.63 -7.22 -4.91
C THR A 58 -0.79 -6.66 -4.82
N TYR A 59 -1.76 -7.54 -4.56
CA TYR A 59 -3.14 -7.17 -4.30
C TYR A 59 -3.26 -6.16 -3.15
N THR A 60 -2.53 -6.38 -2.05
CA THR A 60 -2.54 -5.50 -0.88
C THR A 60 -1.94 -4.13 -1.21
N ASP A 61 -0.81 -4.10 -1.93
CA ASP A 61 -0.21 -2.83 -2.38
C ASP A 61 -1.17 -2.04 -3.30
N ALA A 62 -1.96 -2.74 -4.13
CA ALA A 62 -2.97 -2.11 -4.98
C ALA A 62 -4.08 -1.47 -4.14
N LEU A 63 -4.60 -2.17 -3.12
CA LEU A 63 -5.61 -1.64 -2.20
C LEU A 63 -5.08 -0.42 -1.42
N ASP A 64 -3.85 -0.49 -0.91
CA ASP A 64 -3.25 0.61 -0.15
C ASP A 64 -3.02 1.85 -1.03
N ALA A 65 -2.52 1.65 -2.25
CA ALA A 65 -2.31 2.73 -3.22
C ALA A 65 -3.64 3.37 -3.65
N ALA A 66 -4.67 2.55 -3.92
CA ALA A 66 -5.99 3.04 -4.27
C ALA A 66 -6.66 3.76 -3.09
N THR A 67 -6.46 3.29 -1.85
CA THR A 67 -6.99 3.94 -0.64
C THR A 67 -6.34 5.31 -0.44
N THR A 68 -5.02 5.38 -0.62
CA THR A 68 -4.29 6.66 -0.56
C THR A 68 -4.81 7.63 -1.63
N THR A 69 -4.99 7.15 -2.87
CA THR A 69 -5.51 7.95 -4.00
C THR A 69 -6.96 8.38 -3.77
N ALA A 70 -7.76 7.51 -3.16
CA ALA A 70 -9.14 7.80 -2.79
C ALA A 70 -9.24 8.97 -1.80
N TYR A 71 -8.25 9.20 -0.95
CA TYR A 71 -8.24 10.36 -0.05
C TYR A 71 -7.61 11.62 -0.65
N ASP A 72 -7.12 11.55 -1.89
CA ASP A 72 -6.59 12.72 -2.58
C ASP A 72 -7.71 13.69 -3.04
N HIS A 73 -7.39 14.97 -3.08
CA HIS A 73 -8.32 16.07 -3.34
C HIS A 73 -9.11 15.92 -4.67
N PRO A 74 -8.51 15.43 -5.78
CA PRO A 74 -9.26 15.20 -7.02
C PRO A 74 -10.35 14.13 -6.84
N ALA A 75 -10.02 13.01 -6.19
CA ALA A 75 -10.96 11.92 -5.95
C ALA A 75 -12.12 12.35 -5.01
N LEU A 76 -11.82 13.20 -4.03
CA LEU A 76 -12.80 13.84 -3.15
C LEU A 76 -13.82 14.69 -3.93
N ARG A 77 -13.36 15.45 -4.94
CA ARG A 77 -14.25 16.28 -5.76
C ARG A 77 -15.23 15.45 -6.60
N HIS A 78 -14.77 14.33 -7.18
CA HIS A 78 -15.62 13.49 -8.02
C HIS A 78 -16.76 12.82 -7.26
N ARG A 79 -16.54 12.43 -6.00
CA ARG A 79 -17.56 11.75 -5.19
C ARG A 79 -18.57 12.66 -4.51
N ARG A 80 -18.47 14.00 -4.68
CA ARG A 80 -19.40 15.01 -4.14
C ARG A 80 -19.77 14.80 -2.66
N GLY A 81 -18.79 14.37 -1.85
CA GLY A 81 -19.00 14.11 -0.42
C GLY A 81 -19.53 12.72 -0.06
N ALA A 82 -19.61 11.78 -1.00
CA ALA A 82 -19.83 10.38 -0.66
C ALA A 82 -18.66 9.81 0.15
N HIS A 83 -18.98 8.93 1.08
CA HIS A 83 -18.02 8.20 1.90
C HIS A 83 -17.51 6.99 1.13
N ILE A 84 -16.21 6.73 1.16
CA ILE A 84 -15.60 5.51 0.60
C ILE A 84 -15.51 4.47 1.71
N ASP A 85 -15.94 3.24 1.43
CA ASP A 85 -15.73 2.10 2.33
C ASP A 85 -14.52 1.26 1.84
N PRO A 86 -13.31 1.49 2.38
CA PRO A 86 -12.13 0.73 1.98
C PRO A 86 -12.17 -0.72 2.47
N ALA A 87 -12.98 -1.05 3.48
CA ALA A 87 -13.07 -2.42 4.01
C ALA A 87 -13.80 -3.36 3.03
N SER A 88 -14.70 -2.79 2.21
CA SER A 88 -15.42 -3.51 1.15
C SER A 88 -14.76 -3.36 -0.23
N ALA A 89 -13.53 -2.84 -0.29
CA ALA A 89 -12.80 -2.68 -1.54
C ALA A 89 -12.28 -4.01 -2.07
N TYR A 90 -12.22 -4.13 -3.39
CA TYR A 90 -11.60 -5.27 -4.05
C TYR A 90 -10.73 -4.82 -5.23
N ALA A 91 -9.65 -5.56 -5.48
CA ALA A 91 -8.76 -5.34 -6.60
C ALA A 91 -8.84 -6.48 -7.61
N THR A 92 -8.80 -6.16 -8.89
CA THR A 92 -8.73 -7.14 -9.97
C THR A 92 -7.52 -6.83 -10.84
N LEU A 93 -6.70 -7.84 -11.10
CA LEU A 93 -5.55 -7.72 -11.97
C LEU A 93 -6.04 -7.51 -13.42
N HIS A 94 -5.62 -6.42 -14.03
CA HIS A 94 -5.93 -6.09 -15.42
C HIS A 94 -4.80 -6.61 -16.31
N HIS A 95 -5.12 -7.56 -17.19
CA HIS A 95 -4.22 -8.17 -18.16
C HIS A 95 -4.22 -7.42 -19.50
#